data_AF-A0A1A3FN17-F1
#
_entry.id   AF-A0A1A3FN17-F1
#
_cell.length_a   1.000
_cell.length_b   1.000
_cell.length_c   1.000
_cell.angle_alpha   90.00
_cell.angle_beta   90.00
_cell.angle_gamma   90.00
#
_symmetry.space_group_name_H-M   'P 1'
#
loop_
_entity.id
_entity.type
_entity.pdbx_description
1 polymer ?
#
loop_
_entity_poly.entity_id
_entity_poly.type
_entity_poly.pdbx_seq_one_letter_code
_entity_poly.pdbx_strand_id
1 'polypeptide(L)'
;MTRPTLRETVARLAPGTGLRDGLERILRGRTGALIVLGNDEAVEAICDGGFALDVRYAPTRLRELAKMDGAVVLSTDGSRIVRANVQLVPDPSIATDESGTRHRSAERAAIQTGYPVISVSHSMNIVTVYVGGERHVVADSATILSRANQAIATLERYKIRLDEVSRQLSRAEIEDFVTLRDVMTVVQRLELVRRIGQVIDNDVVELGTDGRQLRLQLDELLGGNDNARELIVRDYHASPEPLSEAQMTATLDELDALSDTELLDFTILAKVFGYPTTTEAQDSAVSPRGYQALA
;
A
#
# COMPACT_ATOMS: atom_id res chain seq x y z
N MET A 1 -13.96 -17.58 0.72
CA MET A 1 -13.72 -16.19 1.15
C MET A 1 -12.35 -15.77 0.63
N THR A 2 -12.23 -14.58 0.03
CA THR A 2 -10.93 -14.04 -0.40
C THR A 2 -10.08 -13.76 0.83
N ARG A 3 -8.81 -14.20 0.83
CA ARG A 3 -7.89 -13.94 1.95
C ARG A 3 -7.57 -12.44 2.00
N PRO A 4 -7.54 -11.81 3.19
CA PRO A 4 -7.31 -10.38 3.30
C PRO A 4 -5.88 -10.04 2.88
N THR A 5 -5.72 -8.93 2.18
CA THR A 5 -4.41 -8.35 1.85
C THR A 5 -3.79 -7.69 3.09
N LEU A 6 -2.49 -7.43 3.04
CA LEU A 6 -1.82 -6.65 4.09
C LEU A 6 -2.45 -5.27 4.25
N ARG A 7 -2.70 -4.56 3.13
CA ARG A 7 -3.28 -3.21 3.13
C ARG A 7 -4.67 -3.17 3.77
N GLU A 8 -5.55 -4.12 3.44
CA GLU A 8 -6.87 -4.24 4.07
C GLU A 8 -6.76 -4.52 5.58
N THR A 9 -5.81 -5.37 5.97
CA THR A 9 -5.59 -5.70 7.38
C THR A 9 -5.08 -4.47 8.15
N VAL A 10 -4.10 -3.75 7.61
CA VAL A 10 -3.56 -2.52 8.22
C VAL A 10 -4.66 -1.47 8.37
N ALA A 11 -5.53 -1.29 7.36
CA ALA A 11 -6.67 -0.39 7.45
C ALA A 11 -7.61 -0.72 8.62
N ARG A 12 -7.80 -2.00 8.94
CA ARG A 12 -8.60 -2.44 10.09
C ARG A 12 -7.92 -2.19 11.44
N LEU A 13 -6.61 -1.97 11.45
CA LEU A 13 -5.79 -1.68 12.63
C LEU A 13 -5.42 -0.19 12.73
N ALA A 14 -5.90 0.64 11.81
CA ALA A 14 -5.60 2.06 11.76
C ALA A 14 -6.31 2.84 12.90
N PRO A 15 -5.78 4.02 13.31
CA PRO A 15 -6.44 4.94 14.22
C PRO A 15 -7.90 5.22 13.85
N GLY A 16 -8.74 5.33 14.89
CA GLY A 16 -10.19 5.48 14.78
C GLY A 16 -10.97 4.16 14.71
N THR A 17 -10.31 3.02 14.50
CA THR A 17 -10.94 1.69 14.55
C THR A 17 -11.05 1.16 15.98
N GLY A 18 -12.07 0.32 16.23
CA GLY A 18 -12.20 -0.37 17.51
C GLY A 18 -11.07 -1.36 17.80
N LEU A 19 -10.49 -1.97 16.77
CA LEU A 19 -9.33 -2.86 16.93
C LEU A 19 -8.10 -2.08 17.39
N ARG A 20 -7.82 -0.92 16.78
CA ARG A 20 -6.72 -0.04 17.20
C ARG A 20 -6.87 0.42 18.65
N ASP A 21 -8.06 0.87 19.08
CA ASP A 21 -8.29 1.24 20.50
C ASP A 21 -8.00 0.05 21.43
N GLY A 22 -8.41 -1.17 21.05
CA GLY A 22 -8.11 -2.39 21.80
C GLY A 22 -6.61 -2.64 21.94
N LEU A 23 -5.86 -2.54 20.85
CA LEU A 23 -4.40 -2.72 20.83
C LEU A 23 -3.67 -1.64 21.64
N GLU A 24 -4.08 -0.37 21.52
CA GLU A 24 -3.50 0.72 22.30
C GLU A 24 -3.73 0.55 23.80
N ARG A 25 -4.91 0.07 24.20
CA ARG A 25 -5.19 -0.26 25.61
C ARG A 25 -4.29 -1.37 26.11
N ILE A 26 -4.00 -2.38 25.29
CA ILE A 26 -3.09 -3.48 25.65
C ILE A 26 -1.67 -2.94 25.85
N LEU A 27 -1.18 -2.12 24.92
CA LEU A 27 0.13 -1.47 24.99
C LEU A 27 0.26 -0.58 26.25
N ARG A 28 -0.68 0.34 26.46
CA ARG A 28 -0.73 1.22 27.66
C ARG A 28 -0.84 0.40 28.95
N GLY A 29 -1.57 -0.71 28.86
CA GLY A 29 -1.74 -1.68 29.92
C GLY A 29 -0.53 -2.56 30.18
N ARG A 30 0.55 -2.37 29.42
CA ARG A 30 1.81 -3.10 29.58
C ARG A 30 1.63 -4.62 29.54
N THR A 31 0.76 -5.08 28.66
CA THR A 31 0.44 -6.51 28.52
C THR A 31 0.80 -6.98 27.12
N GLY A 32 1.28 -8.21 26.98
CA GLY A 32 1.44 -8.84 25.67
C GLY A 32 0.11 -9.36 25.16
N ALA A 33 -0.01 -9.58 23.86
CA ALA A 33 -1.19 -10.24 23.29
C ALA A 33 -0.84 -11.00 22.02
N LEU A 34 -1.62 -12.04 21.74
CA LEU A 34 -1.63 -12.75 20.46
C LEU A 34 -3.09 -12.82 19.99
N ILE A 35 -3.39 -12.29 18.81
CA ILE A 35 -4.77 -12.11 18.36
C ILE A 35 -4.90 -12.63 16.93
N VAL A 36 -5.84 -13.54 16.68
CA VAL A 36 -6.16 -14.06 15.33
C VAL A 36 -7.41 -13.35 14.80
N LEU A 37 -7.37 -12.84 13.57
CA LEU A 37 -8.50 -12.18 12.91
C LEU A 37 -9.18 -13.11 11.91
N GLY A 38 -9.97 -14.06 12.42
CA GLY A 38 -10.65 -15.06 11.64
C GLY A 38 -10.90 -16.32 12.46
N ASN A 39 -11.98 -17.00 12.15
CA ASN A 39 -12.30 -18.29 12.76
C ASN A 39 -12.96 -19.20 11.72
N ASP A 40 -12.28 -20.29 11.41
CA ASP A 40 -12.75 -21.40 10.58
C ASP A 40 -12.14 -22.71 11.11
N GLU A 41 -12.38 -23.81 10.40
CA GLU A 41 -11.83 -25.13 10.77
C GLU A 41 -10.30 -25.13 10.84
N ALA A 42 -9.61 -24.35 10.01
CA ALA A 42 -8.15 -24.28 10.01
C ALA A 42 -7.61 -23.56 11.26
N VAL A 43 -8.25 -22.46 11.68
CA VAL A 43 -7.92 -21.78 12.94
C VAL A 43 -8.27 -22.66 14.14
N GLU A 44 -9.41 -23.35 14.11
CA GLU A 44 -9.82 -24.24 15.19
C GLU A 44 -8.87 -25.44 15.36
N ALA A 45 -8.36 -26.00 14.26
CA ALA A 45 -7.41 -27.11 14.27
C ALA A 45 -6.07 -26.78 14.94
N ILE A 46 -5.65 -25.51 14.94
CA ILE A 46 -4.41 -25.07 15.61
C ILE A 46 -4.66 -24.50 17.02
N CYS A 47 -5.92 -24.42 17.47
CA CYS A 47 -6.26 -23.89 18.80
C CYS A 47 -6.35 -25.02 19.82
N ASP A 48 -5.39 -25.07 20.75
CA ASP A 48 -5.41 -25.97 21.90
C ASP A 48 -5.90 -25.27 23.17
N GLY A 49 -6.72 -25.96 23.96
CA GLY A 49 -7.31 -25.45 25.20
C GLY A 49 -8.16 -24.18 25.05
N GLY A 50 -8.08 -23.32 26.06
CA GLY A 50 -8.87 -22.09 26.19
C GLY A 50 -10.37 -22.32 26.38
N PHE A 51 -11.16 -21.29 26.09
CA PHE A 51 -12.62 -21.35 26.21
C PHE A 51 -13.31 -20.58 25.08
N ALA A 52 -14.47 -21.08 24.67
CA ALA A 52 -15.36 -20.38 23.77
C ALA A 52 -16.14 -19.29 24.53
N LEU A 53 -16.21 -18.08 23.97
CA LEU A 53 -17.02 -16.99 24.52
C LEU A 53 -18.18 -16.62 23.60
N ASP A 54 -17.90 -16.54 22.29
CA ASP A 54 -18.77 -15.96 21.28
C ASP A 54 -19.53 -14.70 21.75
N VAL A 55 -18.77 -13.62 22.04
CA VAL A 55 -19.31 -12.35 22.52
C VAL A 55 -19.00 -11.20 21.57
N ARG A 56 -19.82 -10.15 21.60
CA ARG A 56 -19.56 -8.94 20.80
C ARG A 56 -18.22 -8.29 21.19
N TYR A 57 -17.44 -7.92 20.19
CA TYR A 57 -16.19 -7.20 20.37
C TYR A 57 -16.41 -5.88 21.12
N ALA A 58 -15.49 -5.58 22.03
CA ALA A 58 -15.31 -4.25 22.59
C ALA A 58 -13.83 -4.08 22.95
N PRO A 59 -13.23 -2.89 22.75
CA PRO A 59 -11.82 -2.64 23.08
C PRO A 59 -11.46 -3.00 24.52
N THR A 60 -12.35 -2.71 25.47
CA THR A 60 -12.19 -3.05 26.89
C THR A 60 -12.21 -4.56 27.12
N ARG A 61 -13.10 -5.30 26.44
CA ARG A 61 -13.14 -6.77 26.55
C ARG A 61 -11.86 -7.40 26.02
N LEU A 62 -11.40 -6.97 24.84
CA LEU A 62 -10.14 -7.44 24.27
C LEU A 62 -8.98 -7.18 25.25
N ARG A 63 -8.93 -5.97 25.83
CA ARG A 63 -7.91 -5.61 26.83
C ARG A 63 -7.92 -6.51 28.06
N GLU A 64 -9.10 -6.85 28.59
CA GLU A 64 -9.22 -7.72 29.76
C GLU A 64 -8.80 -9.16 29.43
N LEU A 65 -9.24 -9.69 28.30
CA LEU A 65 -8.86 -11.04 27.85
C LEU A 65 -7.36 -11.16 27.56
N ALA A 66 -6.74 -10.09 27.05
CA ALA A 66 -5.29 -10.04 26.83
C ALA A 66 -4.47 -10.07 28.13
N LYS A 67 -5.08 -9.96 29.32
CA LYS A 67 -4.39 -10.20 30.61
C LYS A 67 -4.13 -11.68 30.86
N MET A 68 -4.88 -12.55 30.19
CA MET A 68 -4.67 -13.98 30.25
C MET A 68 -3.48 -14.37 29.38
N ASP A 69 -2.90 -15.54 29.66
CA ASP A 69 -1.91 -16.13 28.77
C ASP A 69 -2.58 -16.67 27.49
N GLY A 70 -1.80 -16.93 26.45
CA GLY A 70 -2.32 -17.44 25.18
C GLY A 70 -2.88 -16.37 24.23
N ALA A 71 -3.76 -16.81 23.33
CA ALA A 71 -4.29 -16.02 22.23
C ALA A 71 -5.80 -15.75 22.36
N VAL A 72 -6.24 -14.72 21.65
CA VAL A 72 -7.65 -14.36 21.47
C VAL A 72 -8.01 -14.52 20.00
N VAL A 73 -9.09 -15.24 19.71
CA VAL A 73 -9.58 -15.44 18.34
C VAL A 73 -10.79 -14.56 18.11
N LEU A 74 -10.73 -13.70 17.09
CA LEU A 74 -11.83 -12.85 16.66
C LEU A 74 -12.49 -13.41 15.40
N SER A 75 -13.74 -13.03 15.16
CA SER A 75 -14.39 -13.28 13.88
C SER A 75 -13.66 -12.56 12.73
N THR A 76 -13.83 -13.03 11.50
CA THR A 76 -13.12 -12.47 10.33
C THR A 76 -13.38 -10.97 10.15
N ASP A 77 -14.59 -10.49 10.42
CA ASP A 77 -14.96 -9.07 10.41
C ASP A 77 -14.48 -8.30 11.66
N GLY A 78 -14.03 -9.00 12.70
CA GLY A 78 -13.59 -8.44 13.98
C GLY A 78 -14.75 -7.98 14.88
N SER A 79 -15.99 -8.32 14.55
CA SER A 79 -17.18 -7.90 15.30
C SER A 79 -17.43 -8.71 16.57
N ARG A 80 -16.82 -9.90 16.68
CA ARG A 80 -16.98 -10.84 17.82
C ARG A 80 -15.64 -11.39 18.29
N ILE A 81 -15.57 -11.68 19.59
CA ILE A 81 -14.52 -12.47 20.22
C ILE A 81 -15.05 -13.89 20.36
N VAL A 82 -14.46 -14.82 19.64
CA VAL A 82 -14.92 -16.20 19.52
C VAL A 82 -14.33 -17.05 20.64
N ARG A 83 -13.00 -16.97 20.84
CA ARG A 83 -12.25 -17.74 21.84
C ARG A 83 -11.22 -16.86 22.54
N ALA A 84 -10.85 -17.24 23.75
CA ALA A 84 -9.74 -16.63 24.49
C ALA A 84 -8.95 -17.67 25.27
N ASN A 85 -7.74 -17.29 25.70
CA ASN A 85 -6.81 -18.14 26.44
C ASN A 85 -6.48 -19.45 25.69
N VAL A 86 -6.49 -19.41 24.35
CA VAL A 86 -6.13 -20.57 23.51
C VAL A 86 -4.63 -20.58 23.25
N GLN A 87 -4.02 -21.74 23.24
CA GLN A 87 -2.64 -21.90 22.78
C GLN A 87 -2.66 -22.15 21.27
N LEU A 88 -1.97 -21.32 20.49
CA LEU A 88 -1.79 -21.58 19.06
C LEU A 88 -0.66 -22.60 18.87
N VAL A 89 -0.97 -23.70 18.20
CA VAL A 89 -0.04 -24.81 17.90
C VAL A 89 0.02 -25.02 16.38
N PRO A 90 0.57 -24.05 15.61
CA PRO A 90 0.76 -24.21 14.18
C PRO A 90 1.88 -25.22 13.86
N ASP A 91 1.93 -25.70 12.63
CA ASP A 91 2.90 -26.68 12.16
C ASP A 91 4.35 -26.17 12.38
N PRO A 92 5.17 -26.89 13.17
CA PRO A 92 6.53 -26.46 13.50
C PRO A 92 7.50 -26.51 12.31
N SER A 93 7.15 -27.19 11.21
CA SER A 93 7.95 -27.28 9.99
C SER A 93 7.90 -26.00 9.13
N ILE A 94 6.91 -25.13 9.36
CA ILE A 94 6.81 -23.83 8.68
C ILE A 94 8.01 -22.96 9.09
N ALA A 95 8.76 -22.50 8.09
CA ALA A 95 9.91 -21.61 8.29
C ALA A 95 9.48 -20.29 8.95
N THR A 96 10.34 -19.74 9.79
CA THR A 96 10.10 -18.49 10.51
C THR A 96 11.43 -17.83 10.81
N ASP A 97 11.51 -16.52 10.57
CA ASP A 97 12.68 -15.71 10.89
C ASP A 97 12.55 -15.04 12.27
N GLU A 98 11.45 -15.29 12.98
CA GLU A 98 11.16 -14.71 14.28
C GLU A 98 11.91 -15.41 15.42
N SER A 99 12.44 -14.63 16.36
CA SER A 99 13.23 -15.16 17.48
C SER A 99 12.38 -15.49 18.73
N GLY A 100 11.21 -14.87 18.88
CA GLY A 100 10.32 -15.05 20.05
C GLY A 100 9.25 -16.13 19.85
N THR A 101 8.95 -16.95 20.88
CA THR A 101 7.93 -18.01 20.81
C THR A 101 6.57 -17.50 20.35
N ARG A 102 6.13 -16.33 20.85
CA ARG A 102 4.88 -15.68 20.45
C ARG A 102 4.91 -15.22 18.99
N HIS A 103 6.01 -14.62 18.55
CA HIS A 103 6.17 -14.12 17.19
C HIS A 103 6.25 -15.26 16.17
N ARG A 104 7.02 -16.32 16.47
CA ARG A 104 7.05 -17.55 15.66
C ARG A 104 5.67 -18.19 15.54
N SER A 105 4.93 -18.27 16.65
CA SER A 105 3.58 -18.83 16.64
C SER A 105 2.63 -17.95 15.82
N ALA A 106 2.77 -16.62 15.90
CA ALA A 106 1.98 -15.69 15.12
C ALA A 106 2.22 -15.82 13.62
N GLU A 107 3.48 -15.80 13.19
CA GLU A 107 3.87 -15.91 11.79
C GLU A 107 3.43 -17.25 11.19
N ARG A 108 3.72 -18.36 11.87
CA ARG A 108 3.33 -19.70 11.42
C ARG A 108 1.82 -19.88 11.36
N ALA A 109 1.09 -19.39 12.37
CA ALA A 109 -0.36 -19.44 12.37
C ALA A 109 -0.95 -18.61 11.20
N ALA A 110 -0.38 -17.43 10.91
CA ALA A 110 -0.80 -16.61 9.78
C ALA A 110 -0.55 -17.29 8.43
N ILE A 111 0.63 -17.93 8.26
CA ILE A 111 0.97 -18.68 7.04
C ILE A 111 0.05 -19.88 6.87
N GLN A 112 -0.12 -20.69 7.92
CA GLN A 112 -0.88 -21.94 7.88
C GLN A 112 -2.37 -21.70 7.65
N THR A 113 -2.96 -20.74 8.36
CA THR A 113 -4.41 -20.48 8.29
C THR A 113 -4.77 -19.50 7.18
N GLY A 114 -3.83 -18.66 6.75
CA GLY A 114 -4.09 -17.56 5.82
C GLY A 114 -4.85 -16.39 6.44
N TYR A 115 -5.14 -16.42 7.75
CA TYR A 115 -5.76 -15.31 8.47
C TYR A 115 -4.70 -14.38 9.09
N PRO A 116 -5.00 -13.08 9.23
CA PRO A 116 -4.11 -12.17 9.92
C PRO A 116 -3.91 -12.58 11.38
N VAL A 117 -2.67 -12.57 11.84
CA VAL A 117 -2.33 -12.76 13.25
C VAL A 117 -1.54 -11.56 13.75
N ILE A 118 -1.96 -11.01 14.88
CA ILE A 118 -1.39 -9.82 15.50
C ILE A 118 -0.66 -10.24 16.77
N SER A 119 0.60 -9.87 16.88
CA SER A 119 1.41 -9.98 18.10
C SER A 119 1.60 -8.59 18.70
N VAL A 120 1.34 -8.47 20.00
CA VAL A 120 1.64 -7.27 20.79
C VAL A 120 2.77 -7.60 21.76
N SER A 121 3.90 -6.92 21.60
CA SER A 121 5.05 -7.04 22.48
C SER A 121 5.04 -5.92 23.52
N HIS A 122 4.80 -6.27 24.78
CA HIS A 122 4.85 -5.29 25.86
C HIS A 122 6.26 -4.70 26.04
N SER A 123 7.30 -5.53 26.08
CA SER A 123 8.67 -5.09 26.38
C SER A 123 9.20 -4.12 25.33
N MET A 124 8.84 -4.34 24.06
CA MET A 124 9.24 -3.48 22.95
C MET A 124 8.24 -2.37 22.64
N ASN A 125 7.03 -2.43 23.23
CA ASN A 125 5.92 -1.53 22.93
C ASN A 125 5.58 -1.49 21.42
N ILE A 126 5.57 -2.66 20.77
CA ILE A 126 5.38 -2.81 19.32
C ILE A 126 4.19 -3.71 19.04
N VAL A 127 3.41 -3.35 18.02
CA VAL A 127 2.40 -4.21 17.40
C VAL A 127 2.95 -4.71 16.07
N THR A 128 2.87 -6.02 15.84
CA THR A 128 3.27 -6.64 14.58
C THR A 128 2.09 -7.45 14.06
N VAL A 129 1.80 -7.31 12.77
CA VAL A 129 0.78 -8.09 12.07
C VAL A 129 1.46 -8.97 11.02
N TYR A 130 1.00 -10.21 10.94
CA TYR A 130 1.46 -11.21 9.99
C TYR A 130 0.28 -11.58 9.07
N VAL A 131 0.45 -11.42 7.76
CA VAL A 131 -0.59 -11.70 6.75
C VAL A 131 0.07 -12.27 5.51
N GLY A 132 -0.37 -13.43 5.02
CA GLY A 132 0.10 -13.96 3.74
C GLY A 132 1.61 -14.22 3.65
N GLY A 133 2.29 -14.43 4.79
CA GLY A 133 3.76 -14.55 4.85
C GLY A 133 4.50 -13.22 4.94
N GLU A 134 3.79 -12.10 4.91
CA GLU A 134 4.36 -10.77 5.13
C GLU A 134 4.30 -10.38 6.61
N ARG A 135 5.35 -9.72 7.08
CA ARG A 135 5.47 -9.16 8.41
C ARG A 135 5.42 -7.63 8.33
N HIS A 136 4.50 -7.03 9.06
CA HIS A 136 4.36 -5.57 9.11
C HIS A 136 4.29 -5.07 10.55
N VAL A 137 5.12 -4.08 10.88
CA VAL A 137 5.09 -3.41 12.19
C VAL A 137 4.16 -2.22 12.09
N VAL A 138 3.09 -2.23 12.88
CA VAL A 138 2.13 -1.13 12.91
C VAL A 138 2.74 0.01 13.71
N ALA A 139 3.05 1.12 13.06
CA ALA A 139 3.69 2.25 13.69
C ALA A 139 2.70 3.09 14.52
N ASP A 140 3.24 3.99 15.34
CA ASP A 140 2.45 5.05 15.95
C ASP A 140 2.18 6.18 14.95
N SER A 141 1.09 6.93 15.18
CA SER A 141 0.66 7.99 14.25
C SER A 141 1.73 9.07 14.07
N ALA A 142 2.52 9.40 15.10
CA ALA A 142 3.52 10.47 15.01
C ALA A 142 4.66 10.08 14.07
N THR A 143 5.09 8.82 14.12
CA THR A 143 6.12 8.25 13.24
C THR A 143 5.66 8.26 11.78
N ILE A 144 4.43 7.79 11.51
CA ILE A 144 3.87 7.76 10.16
C ILE A 144 3.68 9.19 9.63
N LEU A 145 3.11 10.09 10.43
CA LEU A 145 2.93 11.51 10.08
C LEU A 145 4.27 12.18 9.72
N SER A 146 5.33 11.91 10.47
CA SER A 146 6.66 12.48 10.20
C SER A 146 7.19 12.05 8.83
N ARG A 147 7.11 10.75 8.50
CA ARG A 147 7.50 10.22 7.18
C ARG A 147 6.62 10.77 6.07
N ALA A 148 5.30 10.76 6.26
CA ALA A 148 4.34 11.22 5.25
C ALA A 148 4.52 12.70 4.90
N ASN A 149 4.79 13.56 5.90
CA ASN A 149 5.08 14.98 5.65
C ASN A 149 6.36 15.19 4.81
N GLN A 150 7.39 14.36 5.01
CA GLN A 150 8.60 14.40 4.16
C GLN A 150 8.30 13.97 2.72
N ALA A 151 7.44 12.97 2.56
CA ALA A 151 6.99 12.50 1.26
C ALA A 151 6.13 13.57 0.55
N ILE A 152 5.22 14.25 1.26
CA ILE A 152 4.44 15.38 0.72
C ILE A 152 5.35 16.50 0.21
N ALA A 153 6.34 16.93 1.00
CA ALA A 153 7.28 17.95 0.55
C ALA A 153 8.06 17.53 -0.72
N THR A 154 8.29 16.21 -0.89
CA THR A 154 8.91 15.66 -2.10
C THR A 154 7.94 15.66 -3.28
N LEU A 155 6.68 15.26 -3.05
CA LEU A 155 5.60 15.30 -4.02
C LEU A 155 5.38 16.73 -4.55
N GLU A 156 5.35 17.73 -3.68
CA GLU A 156 5.23 19.14 -4.07
C GLU A 156 6.34 19.56 -5.04
N ARG A 157 7.60 19.21 -4.75
CA ARG A 157 8.74 19.50 -5.64
C ARG A 157 8.61 18.79 -6.99
N TYR A 158 8.17 17.53 -6.98
CA TYR A 158 7.94 16.78 -8.22
C TYR A 158 6.78 17.35 -9.02
N LYS A 159 5.71 17.82 -8.37
CA LYS A 159 4.57 18.47 -9.03
C LYS A 159 4.97 19.79 -9.69
N ILE A 160 5.74 20.64 -9.00
CA ILE A 160 6.29 21.87 -9.59
C ILE A 160 7.10 21.54 -10.84
N ARG A 161 7.97 20.53 -10.75
CA ARG A 161 8.79 20.12 -11.89
C ARG A 161 7.96 19.54 -13.03
N LEU A 162 6.93 18.74 -12.74
CA LEU A 162 5.97 18.23 -13.71
C LEU A 162 5.27 19.38 -14.44
N ASP A 163 4.81 20.38 -13.72
CA ASP A 163 4.12 21.54 -14.29
C ASP A 163 5.04 22.38 -15.19
N GLU A 164 6.32 22.47 -14.85
CA GLU A 164 7.33 23.11 -15.71
C GLU A 164 7.54 22.36 -17.02
N VAL A 165 7.79 21.04 -16.96
CA VAL A 165 8.08 20.25 -18.16
C VAL A 165 6.84 20.08 -19.03
N SER A 166 5.65 20.01 -18.43
CA SER A 166 4.38 19.97 -19.18
C SER A 166 4.16 21.28 -19.94
N ARG A 167 4.43 22.44 -19.30
CA ARG A 167 4.38 23.74 -20.00
C ARG A 167 5.41 23.87 -21.11
N GLN A 168 6.57 23.23 -20.97
CA GLN A 168 7.59 23.19 -22.02
C GLN A 168 7.13 22.32 -23.20
N LEU A 169 6.58 21.14 -22.92
CA LEU A 169 6.00 20.26 -23.94
C LEU A 169 4.89 20.98 -24.70
N SER A 170 3.94 21.62 -24.02
CA SER A 170 2.86 22.36 -24.69
C SER A 170 3.36 23.52 -25.57
N ARG A 171 4.49 24.15 -25.22
CA ARG A 171 5.11 25.16 -26.10
C ARG A 171 5.72 24.52 -27.34
N ALA A 172 6.45 23.42 -27.17
CA ALA A 172 7.02 22.66 -28.29
C ALA A 172 5.93 22.09 -29.22
N GLU A 173 4.76 21.72 -28.67
CA GLU A 173 3.58 21.31 -29.44
C GLU A 173 3.03 22.45 -30.30
N ILE A 174 2.93 23.67 -29.75
CA ILE A 174 2.47 24.85 -30.50
C ILE A 174 3.47 25.23 -31.60
N GLU A 175 4.76 25.05 -31.35
CA GLU A 175 5.86 25.35 -32.28
C GLU A 175 6.15 24.21 -33.27
N ASP A 176 5.44 23.08 -33.17
CA ASP A 176 5.59 21.87 -33.99
C ASP A 176 7.02 21.30 -34.01
N PHE A 177 7.68 21.29 -32.84
CA PHE A 177 9.07 20.85 -32.67
C PHE A 177 9.24 19.81 -31.53
N VAL A 178 8.18 19.12 -31.12
CA VAL A 178 8.27 18.13 -30.03
C VAL A 178 9.25 17.00 -30.35
N THR A 179 10.15 16.71 -29.41
CA THR A 179 11.02 15.52 -29.48
C THR A 179 10.50 14.41 -28.56
N LEU A 180 10.86 13.16 -28.87
CA LEU A 180 10.52 12.02 -27.99
C LEU A 180 11.05 12.24 -26.57
N ARG A 181 12.23 12.86 -26.42
CA ARG A 181 12.82 13.22 -25.13
C ARG A 181 11.94 14.15 -24.30
N ASP A 182 11.29 15.13 -24.93
CA ASP A 182 10.38 16.06 -24.24
C ASP A 182 9.20 15.29 -23.64
N VAL A 183 8.61 14.38 -24.42
CA VAL A 183 7.51 13.51 -23.98
C VAL A 183 7.97 12.59 -22.84
N MET A 184 9.08 11.87 -23.01
CA MET A 184 9.59 10.95 -21.99
C MET A 184 9.95 11.68 -20.69
N THR A 185 10.37 12.94 -20.78
CA THR A 185 10.61 13.78 -19.60
C THR A 185 9.31 14.05 -18.83
N VAL A 186 8.20 14.36 -19.51
CA VAL A 186 6.89 14.54 -18.87
C VAL A 186 6.37 13.23 -18.27
N VAL A 187 6.44 12.12 -19.02
CA VAL A 187 6.05 10.78 -18.57
C VAL A 187 6.80 10.38 -17.30
N GLN A 188 8.14 10.53 -17.28
CA GLN A 188 8.94 10.25 -16.10
C GLN A 188 8.45 11.05 -14.89
N ARG A 189 8.14 12.34 -15.06
CA ARG A 189 7.68 13.18 -13.94
C ARG A 189 6.29 12.80 -13.46
N LEU A 190 5.38 12.43 -14.37
CA LEU A 190 4.07 11.87 -14.02
C LEU A 190 4.23 10.61 -13.17
N GLU A 191 5.09 9.67 -13.57
CA GLU A 191 5.32 8.43 -12.83
C GLU A 191 5.94 8.68 -11.45
N LEU A 192 6.90 9.60 -11.35
CA LEU A 192 7.49 9.96 -10.05
C LEU A 192 6.46 10.56 -9.09
N VAL A 193 5.59 11.44 -9.60
CA VAL A 193 4.47 12.04 -8.84
C VAL A 193 3.48 10.95 -8.39
N ARG A 194 3.12 10.02 -9.28
CA ARG A 194 2.20 8.92 -8.99
C ARG A 194 2.76 7.99 -7.91
N ARG A 195 4.03 7.56 -8.05
CA ARG A 195 4.68 6.63 -7.11
C ARG A 195 4.80 7.21 -5.71
N ILE A 196 5.25 8.46 -5.57
CA ILE A 196 5.30 9.10 -4.25
C ILE A 196 3.88 9.31 -3.69
N GLY A 197 2.91 9.60 -4.55
CA GLY A 197 1.49 9.66 -4.19
C GLY A 197 0.99 8.36 -3.57
N GLN A 198 1.32 7.20 -4.16
CA GLN A 198 0.95 5.88 -3.64
C GLN A 198 1.61 5.56 -2.29
N VAL A 199 2.86 5.98 -2.08
CA VAL A 199 3.54 5.84 -0.78
C VAL A 199 2.76 6.61 0.29
N ILE A 200 2.37 7.85 0.01
CA ILE A 200 1.60 8.69 0.94
C ILE A 200 0.20 8.11 1.15
N ASP A 201 -0.45 7.59 0.11
CA ASP A 201 -1.76 6.94 0.22
C ASP A 201 -1.73 5.72 1.15
N ASN A 202 -0.69 4.89 1.09
CA ASN A 202 -0.47 3.81 2.05
C ASN A 202 -0.31 4.34 3.49
N ASP A 203 0.46 5.41 3.68
CA ASP A 203 0.62 6.06 4.99
C ASP A 203 -0.73 6.59 5.51
N VAL A 204 -1.56 7.17 4.64
CA VAL A 204 -2.90 7.67 4.97
C VAL A 204 -3.83 6.53 5.37
N VAL A 205 -3.75 5.36 4.70
CA VAL A 205 -4.49 4.16 5.10
C VAL A 205 -4.09 3.69 6.50
N GLU A 206 -2.79 3.63 6.79
CA GLU A 206 -2.28 3.24 8.12
C GLU A 206 -2.65 4.25 9.22
N LEU A 207 -2.75 5.54 8.87
CA LEU A 207 -3.15 6.62 9.79
C LEU A 207 -4.65 6.69 10.06
N GLY A 208 -5.51 6.09 9.21
CA GLY A 208 -6.95 6.06 9.43
C GLY A 208 -7.54 7.46 9.66
N THR A 209 -8.17 7.69 10.82
CA THR A 209 -8.74 9.01 11.15
C THR A 209 -7.70 10.10 11.34
N ASP A 210 -6.49 9.76 11.78
CA ASP A 210 -5.41 10.73 12.04
C ASP A 210 -4.83 11.29 10.74
N GLY A 211 -5.02 10.57 9.62
CA GLY A 211 -4.50 10.92 8.29
C GLY A 211 -5.41 11.86 7.50
N ARG A 212 -6.54 12.33 8.06
CA ARG A 212 -7.55 13.11 7.31
C ARG A 212 -6.95 14.34 6.61
N GLN A 213 -6.09 15.10 7.29
CA GLN A 213 -5.48 16.30 6.70
C GLN A 213 -4.51 15.94 5.58
N LEU A 214 -3.68 14.90 5.77
CA LEU A 214 -2.77 14.41 4.74
C LEU A 214 -3.51 13.94 3.50
N ARG A 215 -4.64 13.24 3.66
CA ARG A 215 -5.49 12.82 2.52
C ARG A 215 -5.93 14.03 1.68
N LEU A 216 -6.44 15.08 2.32
CA LEU A 216 -6.88 16.29 1.60
C LEU A 216 -5.74 16.95 0.82
N GLN A 217 -4.55 17.02 1.42
CA GLN A 217 -3.36 17.56 0.75
C GLN A 217 -2.92 16.68 -0.43
N LEU A 218 -2.95 15.36 -0.27
CA LEU A 218 -2.62 14.42 -1.33
C LEU A 218 -3.60 14.56 -2.52
N ASP A 219 -4.90 14.58 -2.23
CA ASP A 219 -5.96 14.71 -3.24
C ASP A 219 -5.82 16.03 -4.04
N GLU A 220 -5.46 17.12 -3.36
CA GLU A 220 -5.19 18.42 -3.99
C GLU A 220 -3.97 18.36 -4.92
N LEU A 221 -2.87 17.73 -4.49
CA LEU A 221 -1.64 17.62 -5.28
C LEU A 221 -1.75 16.65 -6.46
N LEU A 222 -2.56 15.60 -6.34
CA LEU A 222 -2.74 14.57 -7.37
C LEU A 222 -3.86 14.89 -8.37
N GLY A 223 -4.68 15.91 -8.10
CA GLY A 223 -5.83 16.27 -8.93
C GLY A 223 -5.48 16.34 -10.42
N GLY A 224 -6.14 15.50 -11.23
CA GLY A 224 -6.01 15.48 -12.69
C GLY A 224 -4.79 14.74 -13.25
N ASN A 225 -3.87 14.25 -12.41
CA ASN A 225 -2.64 13.60 -12.88
C ASN A 225 -2.92 12.25 -13.60
N ASP A 226 -3.87 11.46 -13.11
CA ASP A 226 -4.23 10.18 -13.76
C ASP A 226 -4.80 10.41 -15.17
N ASN A 227 -5.63 11.44 -15.34
CA ASN A 227 -6.13 11.81 -16.66
C ASN A 227 -5.00 12.32 -17.57
N ALA A 228 -4.11 13.18 -17.06
CA ALA A 228 -2.94 13.65 -17.82
C ALA A 228 -2.04 12.49 -18.26
N ARG A 229 -1.87 11.48 -17.40
CA ARG A 229 -1.14 10.24 -17.69
C ARG A 229 -1.78 9.43 -18.82
N GLU A 230 -3.10 9.26 -18.81
CA GLU A 230 -3.78 8.59 -19.93
C GLU A 230 -3.66 9.38 -21.23
N LEU A 231 -3.86 10.71 -21.17
CA LEU A 231 -3.84 11.56 -22.35
C LEU A 231 -2.45 11.61 -23.02
N ILE A 232 -1.36 11.66 -22.23
CA ILE A 232 -0.01 11.63 -22.81
C ILE A 232 0.31 10.30 -23.50
N VAL A 233 -0.17 9.18 -22.95
CA VAL A 233 -0.05 7.87 -23.61
C VAL A 233 -0.85 7.85 -24.90
N ARG A 234 -2.09 8.37 -24.89
CA ARG A 234 -2.93 8.45 -26.09
C ARG A 234 -2.27 9.28 -27.17
N ASP A 235 -1.67 10.42 -26.82
CA ASP A 235 -1.10 11.34 -27.80
C ASP A 235 0.19 10.84 -28.42
N TYR A 236 1.03 10.15 -27.64
CA TYR A 236 2.40 9.87 -28.04
C TYR A 236 2.76 8.40 -28.18
N HIS A 237 1.84 7.44 -27.99
CA HIS A 237 2.17 6.05 -28.29
C HIS A 237 2.47 5.85 -29.79
N ALA A 238 3.54 5.11 -30.11
CA ALA A 238 4.03 4.87 -31.48
C ALA A 238 3.11 3.99 -32.35
N SER A 239 1.94 3.59 -31.83
CA SER A 239 0.98 2.79 -32.60
C SER A 239 0.49 3.66 -33.76
N PRO A 240 0.33 3.16 -35.00
CA PRO A 240 -0.24 3.94 -36.10
C PRO A 240 -1.72 4.29 -35.87
N GLU A 241 -2.47 3.38 -35.26
CA GLU A 241 -3.89 3.55 -34.93
C GLU A 241 -4.08 3.99 -33.47
N PRO A 242 -5.19 4.68 -33.15
CA PRO A 242 -5.56 4.96 -31.76
C PRO A 242 -5.57 3.69 -30.92
N LEU A 243 -5.02 3.76 -29.70
CA LEU A 243 -5.00 2.63 -28.79
C LEU A 243 -6.43 2.22 -28.41
N SER A 244 -6.70 0.92 -28.45
CA SER A 244 -7.87 0.35 -27.77
C SER A 244 -7.71 0.47 -26.25
N GLU A 245 -8.82 0.39 -25.50
CA GLU A 245 -8.79 0.40 -24.03
C GLU A 245 -7.86 -0.67 -23.46
N ALA A 246 -7.87 -1.88 -24.03
CA ALA A 246 -7.00 -2.97 -23.59
C ALA A 246 -5.51 -2.66 -23.78
N GLN A 247 -5.14 -2.00 -24.89
CA GLN A 247 -3.75 -1.59 -25.13
C GLN A 247 -3.35 -0.45 -24.20
N MET A 248 -4.25 0.52 -23.96
CA MET A 248 -4.02 1.59 -22.99
C MET A 248 -3.73 1.02 -21.60
N THR A 249 -4.58 0.12 -21.11
CA THR A 249 -4.39 -0.54 -19.82
C THR A 249 -3.07 -1.30 -19.79
N ALA A 250 -2.74 -2.05 -20.85
CA ALA A 250 -1.47 -2.77 -20.92
C ALA A 250 -0.24 -1.83 -20.86
N THR A 251 -0.27 -0.69 -21.58
CA THR A 251 0.82 0.30 -21.54
C THR A 251 0.95 0.90 -20.14
N LEU A 252 -0.15 1.24 -19.47
CA LEU A 252 -0.13 1.78 -18.11
C LEU A 252 0.35 0.73 -17.10
N ASP A 253 -0.04 -0.53 -17.26
CA ASP A 253 0.44 -1.66 -16.44
C ASP A 253 1.95 -1.89 -16.62
N GLU A 254 2.47 -1.74 -17.85
CA GLU A 254 3.90 -1.80 -18.13
C GLU A 254 4.66 -0.66 -17.43
N LEU A 255 4.13 0.58 -17.47
CA LEU A 255 4.69 1.71 -16.71
C LEU A 255 4.66 1.48 -15.19
N ASP A 256 3.59 0.85 -14.70
CA ASP A 256 3.44 0.48 -13.29
C ASP A 256 4.49 -0.55 -12.86
N ALA A 257 4.83 -1.49 -13.74
CA ALA A 257 5.79 -2.55 -13.47
C ALA A 257 7.26 -2.10 -13.47
N LEU A 258 7.58 -0.92 -14.02
CA LEU A 258 8.96 -0.42 -14.04
C LEU A 258 9.51 -0.24 -12.61
N SER A 259 10.79 -0.54 -12.42
CA SER A 259 11.51 -0.16 -11.20
C SER A 259 11.89 1.32 -11.20
N ASP A 260 12.20 1.86 -10.01
CA ASP A 260 12.63 3.25 -9.89
C ASP A 260 13.92 3.55 -10.66
N THR A 261 14.77 2.54 -10.88
CA THR A 261 15.99 2.69 -11.69
C THR A 261 15.69 2.70 -13.18
N GLU A 262 14.79 1.82 -13.64
CA GLU A 262 14.36 1.77 -15.04
C GLU A 262 13.64 3.05 -15.46
N LEU A 263 12.88 3.66 -14.54
CA LEU A 263 12.20 4.93 -14.77
C LEU A 263 13.16 6.08 -15.10
N LEU A 264 14.43 5.98 -14.69
CA LEU A 264 15.46 6.99 -14.99
C LEU A 264 15.98 6.89 -16.43
N ASP A 265 15.73 5.78 -17.11
CA ASP A 265 16.19 5.53 -18.47
C ASP A 265 15.08 5.83 -19.50
N PHE A 266 15.26 6.92 -20.24
CA PHE A 266 14.32 7.32 -21.28
C PHE A 266 14.20 6.32 -22.43
N THR A 267 15.21 5.47 -22.65
CA THR A 267 15.12 4.42 -23.68
C THR A 267 14.17 3.30 -23.26
N ILE A 268 14.08 3.02 -21.95
CA ILE A 268 13.13 2.05 -21.40
C ILE A 268 11.70 2.63 -21.46
N LEU A 269 11.51 3.89 -21.09
CA LEU A 269 10.21 4.57 -21.25
C LEU A 269 9.75 4.59 -22.70
N ALA A 270 10.66 4.92 -23.63
CA ALA A 270 10.37 4.93 -25.05
C ALA A 270 9.93 3.54 -25.55
N LYS A 271 10.53 2.47 -25.04
CA LYS A 271 10.14 1.09 -25.36
C LYS A 271 8.67 0.82 -25.01
N VAL A 272 8.23 1.24 -23.82
CA VAL A 272 6.84 1.06 -23.35
C VAL A 272 5.85 1.81 -24.25
N PHE A 273 6.28 2.93 -24.83
CA PHE A 273 5.50 3.69 -25.81
C PHE A 273 5.60 3.14 -27.24
N GLY A 274 6.33 2.03 -27.46
CA GLY A 274 6.50 1.40 -28.77
C GLY A 274 7.60 2.01 -29.65
N TYR A 275 8.46 2.87 -29.10
CA TYR A 275 9.59 3.47 -29.83
C TYR A 275 10.87 2.63 -29.73
N PRO A 276 11.84 2.84 -30.65
CA PRO A 276 13.16 2.22 -30.55
C PRO A 276 13.90 2.63 -29.28
N THR A 277 14.67 1.70 -28.70
CA THR A 277 15.44 1.91 -27.47
C THR A 277 16.81 2.55 -27.71
N THR A 278 16.98 3.29 -28.80
CA THR A 278 18.25 3.93 -29.15
C THR A 278 18.29 5.36 -28.62
N THR A 279 19.49 5.87 -28.32
CA THR A 279 19.65 7.25 -27.86
C THR A 279 19.24 8.24 -28.95
N GLU A 280 19.48 7.92 -30.22
CA GLU A 280 19.12 8.74 -31.37
C GLU A 280 17.60 8.86 -31.53
N ALA A 281 16.83 7.84 -31.14
CA ALA A 281 15.37 7.90 -31.19
C ALA A 281 14.81 8.96 -30.24
N GLN A 282 15.52 9.29 -29.15
CA GLN A 282 15.10 10.33 -28.21
C GLN A 282 15.07 11.72 -28.83
N ASP A 283 15.94 11.97 -29.81
CA ASP A 283 16.03 13.26 -30.48
C ASP A 283 15.17 13.30 -31.76
N SER A 284 14.38 12.24 -32.00
CA SER A 284 13.43 12.20 -33.12
C SER A 284 12.22 13.08 -32.86
N ALA A 285 11.74 13.73 -33.93
CA ALA A 285 10.52 14.52 -33.89
C ALA A 285 9.29 13.60 -33.77
N VAL A 286 8.36 13.98 -32.90
CA VAL A 286 7.07 13.32 -32.69
C VAL A 286 5.96 14.37 -32.72
N SER A 287 4.74 13.96 -33.05
CA SER A 287 3.59 14.86 -33.09
C SER A 287 2.45 14.29 -32.24
N PRO A 288 1.76 15.11 -31.43
CA PRO A 288 0.62 14.66 -30.65
C PRO A 288 -0.56 14.31 -31.56
N ARG A 289 -1.43 13.39 -31.10
CA ARG A 289 -2.71 13.10 -31.77
C ARG A 289 -3.81 14.11 -31.44
N GLY A 290 -3.61 14.97 -30.44
CA GLY A 290 -4.49 16.06 -30.04
C GLY A 290 -5.48 15.74 -28.94
N TYR A 291 -5.39 14.59 -28.26
CA TYR A 291 -6.26 14.20 -27.15
C TYR A 291 -6.13 15.17 -25.96
N GLN A 292 -4.92 15.62 -25.62
CA GLN A 292 -4.71 16.61 -24.55
C GLN A 292 -5.35 17.96 -24.86
N ALA A 293 -5.30 18.41 -26.11
CA ALA A 293 -5.84 19.72 -26.51
C ALA A 293 -7.38 19.74 -26.57
N LEU A 294 -8.03 18.58 -26.65
CA LEU A 294 -9.49 18.42 -26.76
C LEU A 294 -10.19 18.20 -25.41
N ALA A 295 -9.45 17.85 -24.35
CA ALA A 295 -9.95 17.55 -23.01
C ALA A 295 -10.06 18.80 -22.13
#